data_AF-A0A7C6BW53-F1
#
_entry.id   AF-A0A7C6BW53-F1
#
_cell.length_a   1.000
_cell.length_b   1.000
_cell.length_c   1.000
_cell.angle_alpha   90.00
_cell.angle_beta   90.00
_cell.angle_gamma   90.00
#
_symmetry.space_group_name_H-M   'P 1'
#
loop_
_entity.id
_entity.type
_entity.pdbx_description
1 polymer ?
#
loop_
_entity_poly.entity_id
_entity_poly.type
_entity_poly.pdbx_seq_one_letter_code
_entity_poly.pdbx_strand_id
1 'polypeptide(L)'
;MASKFLKSLTDQEYKDLTTKLFNIQNGICYICQQEIDLQIQNTNIDHIIPLANKGKDSEDNFALTHETCNKSKQDANLTIARVLHRLKHIQEDINSKETRAASLKDVLNNYGGSKFNFQYNLNGESIEYSFDKNGDTKIYKSALFKDLLSDETSCFIEVPIEFLFHDELINPRGINSSINLLVKEFYKGNPQLHLTLARIDDGKIKVFDGQHKAVAQILLGSKKLLVRLFIDPNIDRLTETNTNAGSSLRQIAFDKSIMRQLNNTLYFERVRKYQTDHTLQEDCFDFSEEQLVEYFKGENVNIKKYIIDSIKHSITYSKDNKLKDYIDFEGKAKGLPISYSAFDKTFLSVFIDSKLILKTNISYKSDEGLNPRELEISQIVRLLNIIAEEIYINKFNPEIGVYRIEQKIIDKKDIDITDDHLVAYRISKEEIMYNWLIYLRKVIENYFINTGKIYESNKLFQFQFPDQLWNNIRNFLINLKNLPLWKDRSMASTIFSGKNNYDYWKTIFETSKTSDNVQVIAKPLNFVEMIKLNE
;
A
#
# COMPACT_ATOMS: atom_id res chain seq x y z
N MET A 1 -17.12 16.86 24.62
CA MET A 1 -17.77 17.93 25.43
C MET A 1 -17.86 19.18 24.59
N ALA A 2 -18.99 19.88 24.59
CA ALA A 2 -19.16 21.11 23.82
C ALA A 2 -18.64 22.32 24.63
N SER A 3 -18.06 23.31 23.95
CA SER A 3 -17.65 24.58 24.56
C SER A 3 -18.84 25.26 25.23
N LYS A 4 -18.67 25.70 26.49
CA LYS A 4 -19.66 26.55 27.15
C LYS A 4 -19.47 28.00 26.71
N PHE A 5 -18.21 28.43 26.53
CA PHE A 5 -17.87 29.76 26.06
C PHE A 5 -18.49 30.06 24.70
N LEU A 6 -18.23 29.23 23.67
CA LEU A 6 -18.77 29.47 22.33
C LEU A 6 -20.30 29.37 22.29
N LYS A 7 -20.91 28.56 23.18
CA LYS A 7 -22.37 28.46 23.30
C LYS A 7 -23.01 29.67 23.98
N SER A 8 -22.26 30.42 24.78
CA SER A 8 -22.77 31.64 25.42
C SER A 8 -22.69 32.88 24.53
N LEU A 9 -21.96 32.81 23.40
CA LEU A 9 -21.85 33.93 22.47
C LEU A 9 -23.14 34.10 21.64
N THR A 10 -23.51 35.34 21.40
CA THR A 10 -24.48 35.73 20.37
C THR A 10 -23.88 35.59 18.97
N ASP A 11 -24.73 35.60 17.94
CA ASP A 11 -24.27 35.51 16.54
C ASP A 11 -23.30 36.63 16.16
N GLN A 12 -23.47 37.83 16.71
CA GLN A 12 -22.56 38.95 16.45
C GLN A 12 -21.21 38.75 17.16
N GLU A 13 -21.22 38.34 18.42
CA GLU A 13 -19.98 38.07 19.17
C GLU A 13 -19.18 36.91 18.57
N TYR A 14 -19.84 35.89 18.03
CA TYR A 14 -19.18 34.81 17.31
C TYR A 14 -18.51 35.30 16.03
N LYS A 15 -19.16 36.20 15.27
CA LYS A 15 -18.58 36.82 14.07
C LYS A 15 -17.39 37.73 14.39
N ASP A 16 -17.48 38.49 15.48
CA ASP A 16 -16.39 39.35 15.94
C ASP A 16 -15.18 38.50 16.37
N LEU A 17 -15.41 37.40 17.09
CA LEU A 17 -14.36 36.44 17.44
C LEU A 17 -13.75 35.77 16.20
N THR A 18 -14.57 35.42 15.21
CA THR A 18 -14.10 34.87 13.92
C THR A 18 -13.16 35.84 13.23
N THR A 19 -13.55 37.11 13.12
CA THR A 19 -12.73 38.17 12.49
C THR A 19 -11.44 38.42 13.27
N LYS A 20 -11.51 38.41 14.60
CA LYS A 20 -10.34 38.54 15.47
C LYS A 20 -9.35 37.40 15.25
N LEU A 21 -9.81 36.14 15.27
CA LEU A 21 -8.97 34.97 15.04
C LEU A 21 -8.40 34.95 13.61
N PHE A 22 -9.18 35.36 12.61
CA PHE A 22 -8.72 35.51 11.23
C PHE A 22 -7.52 36.46 11.14
N ASN A 23 -7.61 37.64 11.77
CA ASN A 23 -6.54 38.63 11.78
C ASN A 23 -5.30 38.13 12.55
N ILE A 24 -5.49 37.49 13.72
CA ILE A 24 -4.38 36.89 14.49
C ILE A 24 -3.65 35.81 13.67
N GLN A 25 -4.39 35.07 12.86
CA GLN A 25 -3.86 34.02 11.99
C GLN A 25 -3.40 34.53 10.64
N ASN A 26 -3.34 35.85 10.39
CA ASN A 26 -2.97 36.42 9.08
C ASN A 26 -3.81 35.86 7.91
N GLY A 27 -5.10 35.62 8.16
CA GLY A 27 -6.03 35.13 7.15
C GLY A 27 -5.82 33.69 6.70
N ILE A 28 -4.99 32.89 7.38
CA ILE A 28 -4.78 31.47 7.04
C ILE A 28 -5.51 30.53 8.01
N CYS A 29 -5.92 29.37 7.50
CA CYS A 29 -6.47 28.28 8.28
C CYS A 29 -5.41 27.64 9.17
N TYR A 30 -5.75 27.44 10.45
CA TYR A 30 -4.79 26.89 11.41
C TYR A 30 -4.31 25.48 11.03
N ILE A 31 -5.18 24.63 10.46
CA ILE A 31 -4.86 23.24 10.15
C ILE A 31 -4.07 23.13 8.85
N CYS A 32 -4.63 23.60 7.73
CA CYS A 32 -4.04 23.40 6.40
C CYS A 32 -3.03 24.48 6.00
N GLN A 33 -2.98 25.61 6.72
CA GLN A 33 -2.13 26.78 6.42
C GLN A 33 -2.39 27.42 5.05
N GLN A 34 -3.57 27.18 4.46
CA GLN A 34 -4.04 27.87 3.26
C GLN A 34 -4.87 29.10 3.62
N GLU A 35 -4.98 30.04 2.70
CA GLU A 35 -5.79 31.25 2.85
C GLU A 35 -7.27 30.91 3.11
N ILE A 36 -7.89 31.71 3.97
CA ILE A 36 -9.32 31.72 4.22
C ILE A 36 -9.90 32.93 3.51
N ASP A 37 -10.99 32.71 2.79
CA ASP A 37 -11.87 33.79 2.33
C ASP A 37 -13.17 33.75 3.14
N LEU A 38 -13.35 34.71 4.05
CA LEU A 38 -14.53 34.78 4.93
C LEU A 38 -15.84 35.08 4.18
N GLN A 39 -15.79 35.58 2.94
CA GLN A 39 -16.97 35.87 2.14
C GLN A 39 -17.46 34.65 1.37
N ILE A 40 -16.53 33.78 0.95
CA ILE A 40 -16.80 32.65 0.06
C ILE A 40 -16.81 31.32 0.82
N GLN A 41 -16.03 31.18 1.89
CA GLN A 41 -15.78 29.91 2.56
C GLN A 41 -16.41 29.86 3.96
N ASN A 42 -16.94 28.68 4.32
CA ASN A 42 -17.37 28.42 5.68
C ASN A 42 -16.19 28.10 6.60
N THR A 43 -16.22 28.67 7.79
CA THR A 43 -15.20 28.49 8.82
C THR A 43 -15.78 28.06 10.15
N ASN A 44 -14.97 27.38 10.96
CA ASN A 44 -15.30 26.99 12.31
C ASN A 44 -14.20 27.42 13.29
N ILE A 45 -14.64 27.90 14.46
CA ILE A 45 -13.78 28.10 15.63
C ILE A 45 -13.71 26.80 16.42
N ASP A 46 -12.51 26.38 16.80
CA ASP A 46 -12.31 25.18 17.61
C ASP A 46 -11.16 25.36 18.61
N HIS A 47 -11.11 24.50 19.63
CA HIS A 47 -10.03 24.49 20.61
C HIS A 47 -8.75 23.90 20.02
N ILE A 48 -7.62 24.60 20.15
CA ILE A 48 -6.27 24.11 19.82
C ILE A 48 -5.98 22.84 20.61
N ILE A 49 -6.12 22.92 21.93
CA ILE A 49 -6.11 21.77 22.83
C ILE A 49 -7.57 21.43 23.18
N PRO A 50 -8.08 20.24 22.81
CA PRO A 50 -9.46 19.86 23.10
C PRO A 50 -9.75 19.85 24.60
N LEU A 51 -10.99 20.16 25.00
CA LEU A 51 -11.44 20.08 26.40
C LEU A 51 -11.22 18.70 27.03
N ALA A 52 -11.38 17.62 26.25
CA ALA A 52 -11.10 16.25 26.69
C ALA A 52 -9.64 16.05 27.12
N ASN A 53 -8.72 16.85 26.59
CA ASN A 53 -7.30 16.84 26.90
C ASN A 53 -6.91 17.99 27.85
N LYS A 54 -7.85 18.45 28.70
CA LYS A 54 -7.67 19.55 29.67
C LYS A 54 -7.34 20.91 29.03
N GLY A 55 -7.73 21.12 27.78
CA GLY A 55 -7.67 22.44 27.16
C GLY A 55 -8.55 23.45 27.88
N LYS A 56 -8.15 24.72 27.90
CA LYS A 56 -8.95 25.82 28.47
C LYS A 56 -10.09 26.18 27.52
N ASP A 57 -11.26 26.47 28.06
CA ASP A 57 -12.40 27.00 27.29
C ASP A 57 -12.32 28.53 27.22
N SER A 58 -11.32 29.05 26.51
CA SER A 58 -10.98 30.48 26.45
C SER A 58 -10.38 30.86 25.09
N GLU A 59 -10.44 32.15 24.74
CA GLU A 59 -9.96 32.68 23.46
C GLU A 59 -8.52 32.30 23.11
N ASP A 60 -7.61 32.29 24.10
CA ASP A 60 -6.20 31.92 23.88
C ASP A 60 -5.98 30.47 23.43
N ASN A 61 -7.01 29.63 23.56
CA ASN A 61 -7.01 28.24 23.11
C ASN A 61 -7.92 28.03 21.89
N PHE A 62 -8.42 29.08 21.23
CA PHE A 62 -9.20 28.96 20.02
C PHE A 62 -8.37 29.21 18.76
N ALA A 63 -8.75 28.53 17.68
CA ALA A 63 -8.24 28.81 16.36
C ALA A 63 -9.34 28.68 15.30
N LEU A 64 -9.19 29.47 14.24
CA LEU A 64 -10.06 29.47 13.07
C LEU A 64 -9.58 28.45 12.04
N THR A 65 -10.51 27.67 11.51
CA THR A 65 -10.25 26.59 10.55
C THR A 65 -11.30 26.58 9.45
N HIS A 66 -10.96 26.09 8.26
CA HIS A 66 -11.98 25.71 7.27
C HIS A 66 -12.91 24.65 7.84
N GLU A 67 -14.19 24.70 7.48
CA GLU A 67 -15.19 23.74 7.94
C GLU A 67 -14.80 22.29 7.62
N THR A 68 -14.29 22.03 6.41
CA THR A 68 -13.84 20.71 5.96
C THR A 68 -12.65 20.20 6.77
N CYS A 69 -11.67 21.06 7.03
CA CYS A 69 -10.51 20.74 7.86
C CYS A 69 -10.93 20.39 9.30
N ASN A 70 -11.89 21.12 9.86
CA ASN A 70 -12.42 20.84 11.19
C ASN A 70 -13.15 19.49 11.23
N LYS A 71 -14.08 19.24 10.30
CA LYS A 71 -14.81 17.97 10.27
C LYS A 71 -13.87 16.76 10.13
N SER A 72 -12.80 16.90 9.35
CA SER A 72 -11.83 15.82 9.12
C SER A 72 -10.98 15.48 10.35
N LYS A 73 -10.74 16.40 11.29
CA LYS A 73 -9.85 16.14 12.44
C LYS A 73 -10.49 15.36 13.59
N GLN A 74 -11.82 15.25 13.62
CA GLN A 74 -12.58 14.63 14.71
C GLN A 74 -12.20 15.23 16.09
N ASP A 75 -11.76 14.41 17.04
CA ASP A 75 -11.39 14.80 18.41
C ASP A 75 -9.90 15.16 18.58
N ALA A 76 -9.14 15.23 17.48
CA ALA A 76 -7.71 15.49 17.53
C ALA A 76 -7.37 16.94 17.93
N ASN A 77 -6.23 17.09 18.60
CA ASN A 77 -5.61 18.40 18.88
C ASN A 77 -5.24 19.11 17.56
N LEU A 78 -5.52 20.41 17.45
CA LEU A 78 -5.30 21.16 16.20
C LEU A 78 -3.83 21.20 15.79
N THR A 79 -2.90 21.25 16.75
CA THR A 79 -1.46 21.18 16.47
C THR A 79 -1.10 19.86 15.82
N ILE A 80 -1.68 18.75 16.28
CA ILE A 80 -1.48 17.42 15.69
C ILE A 80 -2.12 17.36 14.31
N ALA A 81 -3.35 17.84 14.16
CA ALA A 81 -4.04 17.90 12.86
C ALA A 81 -3.24 18.70 11.83
N ARG A 82 -2.66 19.84 12.25
CA ARG A 82 -1.78 20.68 11.43
C ARG A 82 -0.52 19.96 10.97
N VAL A 83 0.13 19.24 11.89
CA VAL A 83 1.32 18.45 11.57
C VAL A 83 1.01 17.32 10.58
N LEU A 84 -0.09 16.61 10.79
CA LEU A 84 -0.53 15.53 9.89
C LEU A 84 -0.96 16.06 8.51
N HIS A 85 -1.56 17.25 8.46
CA HIS A 85 -1.89 17.91 7.19
C HIS A 85 -0.62 18.26 6.38
N ARG A 86 0.45 18.73 7.03
CA ARG A 86 1.73 18.96 6.35
C ARG A 86 2.29 17.67 5.75
N LEU A 87 2.24 16.56 6.49
CA LEU A 87 2.65 15.26 5.97
C LEU A 87 1.78 14.84 4.77
N LYS A 88 0.46 15.03 4.85
CA LYS A 88 -0.47 14.71 3.77
C LYS A 88 -0.12 15.49 2.49
N HIS A 89 0.19 16.77 2.61
CA HIS A 89 0.62 17.59 1.47
C HIS A 89 1.92 17.05 0.84
N ILE A 90 2.89 16.63 1.64
CA ILE A 90 4.12 15.98 1.13
C ILE A 90 3.77 14.67 0.40
N GLN A 91 2.87 13.86 0.96
CA GLN A 91 2.43 12.61 0.35
C GLN A 91 1.71 12.82 -0.99
N GLU A 92 0.82 13.81 -1.06
CA GLU A 92 0.08 14.19 -2.27
C GLU A 92 1.02 14.70 -3.38
N ASP A 93 1.97 15.57 -3.03
CA ASP A 93 2.96 16.10 -3.99
C ASP A 93 3.81 14.96 -4.60
N ILE A 94 4.35 14.06 -3.76
CA ILE A 94 5.16 12.92 -4.24
C ILE A 94 4.32 11.95 -5.07
N ASN A 95 3.11 11.63 -4.64
CA ASN A 95 2.24 10.72 -5.38
C ASN A 95 1.88 11.30 -6.76
N SER A 96 1.67 12.61 -6.86
CA SER A 96 1.38 13.28 -8.14
C SER A 96 2.54 13.25 -9.13
N LYS A 97 3.79 13.30 -8.64
CA LYS A 97 5.01 13.36 -9.48
C LYS A 97 5.59 11.98 -9.82
N GLU A 98 5.59 11.07 -8.86
CA GLU A 98 6.33 9.80 -8.94
C GLU A 98 5.44 8.56 -8.75
N THR A 99 4.14 8.74 -8.51
CA THR A 99 3.16 7.63 -8.36
C THR A 99 3.56 6.59 -7.30
N ARG A 100 4.23 7.06 -6.24
CA ARG A 100 4.65 6.26 -5.08
C ARG A 100 4.30 6.96 -3.77
N ALA A 101 4.27 6.20 -2.68
CA ALA A 101 4.14 6.76 -1.34
C ALA A 101 5.41 7.55 -0.94
N ALA A 102 5.21 8.66 -0.21
CA ALA A 102 6.33 9.40 0.37
C ALA A 102 7.07 8.56 1.42
N SER A 103 8.40 8.64 1.45
CA SER A 103 9.29 7.94 2.37
C SER A 103 9.95 8.92 3.34
N LEU A 104 10.84 8.41 4.20
CA LEU A 104 11.65 9.27 5.09
C LEU A 104 12.51 10.26 4.29
N LYS A 105 12.95 9.88 3.07
CA LYS A 105 13.73 10.75 2.18
C LYS A 105 12.99 12.03 1.85
N ASP A 106 11.72 11.91 1.48
CA ASP A 106 10.91 13.06 1.05
C ASP A 106 10.65 14.00 2.23
N VAL A 107 10.41 13.45 3.43
CA VAL A 107 10.27 14.23 4.66
C VAL A 107 11.57 14.93 5.01
N LEU A 108 12.72 14.24 4.97
CA LEU A 108 14.02 14.86 5.23
C LEU A 108 14.27 16.02 4.27
N ASN A 109 14.07 15.83 2.97
CA ASN A 109 14.25 16.88 1.97
C ASN A 109 13.36 18.11 2.24
N ASN A 110 12.09 17.90 2.60
CA ASN A 110 11.16 18.99 2.90
C ASN A 110 11.54 19.78 4.16
N TYR A 111 12.19 19.12 5.14
CA TYR A 111 12.63 19.72 6.40
C TYR A 111 14.11 20.15 6.40
N GLY A 112 14.78 20.10 5.25
CA GLY A 112 16.17 20.53 5.07
C GLY A 112 17.22 19.53 5.56
N GLY A 113 16.87 18.25 5.68
CA GLY A 113 17.77 17.13 5.97
C GLY A 113 18.53 16.60 4.74
N SER A 114 19.26 15.49 4.92
CA SER A 114 19.96 14.76 3.83
C SER A 114 20.92 15.58 2.96
N LYS A 115 21.75 16.42 3.58
CA LYS A 115 22.67 17.35 2.91
C LYS A 115 24.13 16.92 2.96
N PHE A 116 24.58 16.39 4.09
CA PHE A 116 25.99 16.29 4.41
C PHE A 116 26.45 14.86 4.66
N ASN A 117 27.61 14.52 4.11
CA ASN A 117 28.29 13.27 4.44
C ASN A 117 28.85 13.33 5.87
N PHE A 118 28.79 12.19 6.55
CA PHE A 118 29.30 11.94 7.88
C PHE A 118 30.80 11.63 7.85
N GLN A 119 31.56 12.37 8.65
CA GLN A 119 33.00 12.17 8.81
C GLN A 119 33.29 11.60 10.20
N TYR A 120 34.12 10.57 10.24
CA TYR A 120 34.47 9.88 11.48
C TYR A 120 35.84 9.20 11.38
N ASN A 121 36.43 8.97 12.54
CA ASN A 121 37.64 8.16 12.74
C ASN A 121 37.38 7.08 13.79
N LEU A 122 37.96 5.91 13.59
CA LEU A 122 37.89 4.79 14.53
C LEU A 122 39.17 4.74 15.36
N ASN A 123 39.05 4.92 16.66
CA ASN A 123 40.14 4.89 17.62
C ASN A 123 39.90 3.75 18.63
N GLY A 124 40.34 2.54 18.26
CA GLY A 124 40.21 1.33 19.08
C GLY A 124 38.76 1.02 19.42
N GLU A 125 38.37 1.21 20.67
CA GLU A 125 37.02 0.94 21.19
C GLU A 125 36.05 2.14 21.07
N SER A 126 36.43 3.17 20.30
CA SER A 126 35.65 4.39 20.19
C SER A 126 35.61 4.96 18.78
N ILE A 127 34.52 5.64 18.47
CA ILE A 127 34.34 6.43 17.25
C ILE A 127 34.41 7.91 17.61
N GLU A 128 35.22 8.65 16.86
CA GLU A 128 35.32 10.12 16.94
C GLU A 128 34.73 10.72 15.67
N TYR A 129 33.88 11.73 15.80
CA TYR A 129 33.11 12.28 14.67
C TYR A 129 32.77 13.76 14.88
N SER A 130 32.40 14.45 13.80
CA SER A 130 31.98 15.86 13.84
C SER A 130 30.82 16.14 12.89
N PHE A 131 30.10 17.23 13.18
CA PHE A 131 29.03 17.76 12.34
C PHE A 131 29.36 19.19 11.86
N ASP A 132 30.63 19.42 11.53
CA ASP A 132 31.23 20.71 11.18
C ASP A 132 30.53 21.43 10.02
N LYS A 133 30.00 20.68 9.05
CA LYS A 133 29.21 21.22 7.93
C LYS A 133 27.90 21.89 8.36
N ASN A 134 27.40 21.61 9.56
CA ASN A 134 26.29 22.33 10.20
C ASN A 134 26.77 23.52 11.07
N GLY A 135 28.06 23.86 11.04
CA GLY A 135 28.67 24.87 11.91
C GLY A 135 29.08 24.34 13.29
N ASP A 136 28.94 23.03 13.55
CA ASP A 136 29.32 22.40 14.82
C ASP A 136 30.74 21.84 14.74
N THR A 137 31.72 22.65 15.14
CA THR A 137 33.14 22.29 15.08
C THR A 137 33.59 21.37 16.22
N LYS A 138 32.67 20.89 17.06
CA LYS A 138 33.02 20.00 18.18
C LYS A 138 33.32 18.60 17.67
N ILE A 139 34.39 18.01 18.19
CA ILE A 139 34.68 16.58 18.03
C ILE A 139 33.92 15.83 19.13
N TYR A 140 33.05 14.95 18.70
CA TYR A 140 32.29 14.04 19.55
C TYR A 140 32.98 12.68 19.60
N LYS A 141 32.73 11.96 20.71
CA LYS A 141 33.25 10.62 20.93
C LYS A 141 32.15 9.71 21.45
N SER A 142 32.01 8.51 20.89
CA SER A 142 31.09 7.47 21.36
C SER A 142 31.79 6.13 21.46
N ALA A 143 31.34 5.28 22.38
CA ALA A 143 31.87 3.92 22.53
C ALA A 143 31.36 3.02 21.41
N LEU A 144 32.22 2.12 20.93
CA LEU A 144 31.85 1.05 20.03
C LEU A 144 31.42 -0.17 20.84
N PHE A 145 30.32 -0.79 20.40
CA PHE A 145 29.76 -2.00 20.99
C PHE A 145 29.79 -3.10 19.94
N LYS A 146 30.24 -4.28 20.34
CA LYS A 146 30.26 -5.47 19.49
C LYS A 146 29.21 -6.46 19.96
N ASP A 147 28.30 -6.85 19.07
CA ASP A 147 27.28 -7.84 19.36
C ASP A 147 27.91 -9.23 19.46
N LEU A 148 27.72 -9.93 20.59
CA LEU A 148 28.43 -11.18 20.90
C LEU A 148 28.14 -12.34 19.94
N LEU A 149 26.95 -12.37 19.33
CA LEU A 149 26.50 -13.49 18.48
C LEU A 149 26.68 -13.20 16.99
N SER A 150 26.51 -11.95 16.58
CA SER A 150 26.59 -11.55 15.17
C SER A 150 27.95 -10.95 14.80
N ASP A 151 28.77 -10.60 15.79
CA ASP A 151 30.02 -9.84 15.64
C ASP A 151 29.85 -8.43 15.03
N GLU A 152 28.61 -7.95 14.86
CA GLU A 152 28.33 -6.63 14.31
C GLU A 152 28.81 -5.53 15.27
N THR A 153 29.44 -4.49 14.72
CA THR A 153 29.92 -3.36 15.50
C THR A 153 28.97 -2.17 15.32
N SER A 154 28.59 -1.53 16.43
CA SER A 154 27.67 -0.39 16.41
C SER A 154 27.97 0.63 17.52
N CYS A 155 27.48 1.84 17.38
CA CYS A 155 27.53 2.88 18.41
C CYS A 155 26.18 3.59 18.55
N PHE A 156 26.05 4.38 19.61
CA PHE A 156 24.87 5.22 19.85
C PHE A 156 25.28 6.68 19.73
N ILE A 157 24.62 7.41 18.83
CA ILE A 157 24.93 8.82 18.55
C ILE A 157 23.66 9.62 18.30
N GLU A 158 23.68 10.90 18.64
CA GLU A 158 22.64 11.85 18.27
C GLU A 158 23.04 12.54 16.96
N VAL A 159 22.22 12.40 15.93
CA VAL A 159 22.55 12.82 14.56
C VAL A 159 21.62 13.94 14.10
N PRO A 160 22.15 15.09 13.63
CA PRO A 160 21.34 16.11 12.98
C PRO A 160 20.69 15.61 11.69
N ILE A 161 19.47 16.06 11.40
CA ILE A 161 18.71 15.60 10.23
C ILE A 161 19.42 15.88 8.89
N GLU A 162 20.31 16.87 8.85
CA GLU A 162 21.15 17.22 7.71
C GLU A 162 22.15 16.12 7.33
N PHE A 163 22.50 15.23 8.27
CA PHE A 163 23.42 14.10 8.04
C PHE A 163 22.70 12.76 7.88
N LEU A 164 21.38 12.73 8.09
CA LEU A 164 20.56 11.53 7.95
C LEU A 164 20.05 11.37 6.52
N PHE A 165 20.05 10.14 6.05
CA PHE A 165 19.53 9.71 4.76
C PHE A 165 18.59 8.52 4.97
N HIS A 166 17.67 8.31 4.02
CA HIS A 166 16.85 7.11 4.01
C HIS A 166 17.60 5.96 3.32
N ASP A 167 17.55 4.76 3.92
CA ASP A 167 18.07 3.55 3.31
C ASP A 167 17.01 2.87 2.43
N GLU A 168 17.05 3.17 1.13
CA GLU A 168 16.14 2.58 0.15
C GLU A 168 16.47 1.11 -0.15
N LEU A 169 17.67 0.63 0.19
CA LEU A 169 18.10 -0.74 -0.07
C LEU A 169 17.51 -1.71 0.95
N ILE A 170 17.75 -1.45 2.24
CA ILE A 170 17.33 -2.34 3.34
C ILE A 170 15.85 -2.16 3.69
N ASN A 171 15.28 -0.97 3.47
CA ASN A 171 13.89 -0.69 3.80
C ASN A 171 13.24 0.32 2.84
N PRO A 172 12.68 -0.15 1.71
CA PRO A 172 12.11 0.70 0.66
C PRO A 172 10.72 1.28 1.00
N ARG A 173 10.25 1.20 2.25
CA ARG A 173 8.85 1.49 2.60
C ARG A 173 8.55 2.98 2.63
N GLY A 174 7.37 3.34 2.11
CA GLY A 174 6.73 4.63 2.38
C GLY A 174 6.22 4.77 3.82
N ILE A 175 5.85 5.99 4.18
CA ILE A 175 5.22 6.33 5.45
C ILE A 175 3.75 5.95 5.39
N ASN A 176 3.29 5.15 6.36
CA ASN A 176 1.92 4.63 6.41
C ASN A 176 1.09 5.32 7.51
N SER A 177 -0.19 4.97 7.60
CA SER A 177 -1.15 5.56 8.54
C SER A 177 -0.81 5.41 10.04
N SER A 178 0.10 4.51 10.43
CA SER A 178 0.53 4.36 11.83
C SER A 178 1.24 5.59 12.38
N ILE A 179 1.75 6.46 11.49
CA ILE A 179 2.40 7.73 11.83
C ILE A 179 1.52 8.61 12.74
N ASN A 180 0.20 8.56 12.57
CA ASN A 180 -0.76 9.31 13.37
C ASN A 180 -0.68 8.96 14.86
N LEU A 181 -0.45 7.68 15.17
CA LEU A 181 -0.32 7.21 16.55
C LEU A 181 1.00 7.66 17.16
N LEU A 182 2.09 7.56 16.39
CA LEU A 182 3.43 7.98 16.84
C LEU A 182 3.52 9.48 17.09
N VAL A 183 2.96 10.31 16.19
CA VAL A 183 2.90 11.76 16.37
C VAL A 183 2.12 12.10 17.64
N LYS A 184 0.96 11.46 17.87
CA LYS A 184 0.18 11.67 19.10
C LYS A 184 0.94 11.25 20.35
N GLU A 185 1.71 10.18 20.27
CA GLU A 185 2.47 9.65 21.41
C GLU A 185 3.63 10.58 21.79
N PHE A 186 4.46 10.97 20.82
CA PHE A 186 5.57 11.88 21.06
C PHE A 186 5.10 13.30 21.41
N TYR A 187 3.96 13.76 20.89
CA TYR A 187 3.38 15.05 21.27
C TYR A 187 3.03 15.12 22.76
N LYS A 188 2.72 13.99 23.41
CA LYS A 188 2.49 13.95 24.87
C LYS A 188 3.78 14.07 25.70
N GLY A 189 4.95 14.06 25.05
CA GLY A 189 6.25 14.01 25.72
C GLY A 189 6.68 12.61 26.14
N ASN A 190 6.02 11.55 25.67
CA ASN A 190 6.42 10.18 25.97
C ASN A 190 7.70 9.82 25.19
N PRO A 191 8.65 9.11 25.81
CA PRO A 191 9.95 8.84 25.19
C PRO A 191 9.84 7.77 24.10
N GLN A 192 10.75 7.85 23.12
CA GLN A 192 10.94 6.76 22.17
C GLN A 192 11.58 5.56 22.88
N LEU A 193 10.84 4.46 23.00
CA LEU A 193 11.31 3.25 23.68
C LEU A 193 12.35 2.45 22.89
N HIS A 194 12.32 2.52 21.55
CA HIS A 194 13.21 1.74 20.68
C HIS A 194 13.84 2.66 19.65
N LEU A 195 15.17 2.63 19.59
CA LEU A 195 16.01 3.50 18.76
C LEU A 195 15.75 3.34 17.26
N THR A 196 16.11 4.39 16.53
CA THR A 196 16.20 4.35 15.07
C THR A 196 17.52 3.65 14.72
N LEU A 197 17.50 2.76 13.73
CA LEU A 197 18.68 2.02 13.29
C LEU A 197 19.17 2.59 11.96
N ALA A 198 20.48 2.78 11.86
CA ALA A 198 21.13 3.26 10.65
C ALA A 198 22.45 2.54 10.41
N ARG A 199 22.95 2.59 9.18
CA ARG A 199 24.28 2.15 8.81
C ARG A 199 25.06 3.26 8.11
N ILE A 200 26.37 3.15 8.12
CA ILE A 200 27.22 3.98 7.28
C ILE A 200 27.30 3.37 5.89
N ASP A 201 27.07 4.17 4.86
CA ASP A 201 27.14 3.76 3.46
C ASP A 201 27.66 4.93 2.62
N ASP A 202 28.82 4.78 1.98
CA ASP A 202 29.44 5.84 1.17
C ASP A 202 29.50 7.21 1.91
N GLY A 203 29.93 7.17 3.16
CA GLY A 203 29.99 8.34 4.03
C GLY A 203 28.64 8.94 4.41
N LYS A 204 27.51 8.24 4.23
CA LYS A 204 26.16 8.70 4.62
C LYS A 204 25.60 7.84 5.74
N ILE A 205 24.91 8.45 6.70
CA ILE A 205 24.16 7.72 7.73
C ILE A 205 22.78 7.39 7.15
N LYS A 206 22.58 6.15 6.72
CA LYS A 206 21.34 5.68 6.10
C LYS A 206 20.45 4.94 7.11
N VAL A 207 19.28 5.52 7.39
CA VAL A 207 18.26 4.95 8.30
C VAL A 207 17.49 3.84 7.59
N PHE A 208 17.60 2.63 8.11
CA PHE A 208 16.92 1.45 7.57
C PHE A 208 15.80 0.91 8.47
N ASP A 209 15.77 1.24 9.76
CA ASP A 209 14.65 0.88 10.65
C ASP A 209 14.31 2.02 11.62
N GLY A 210 13.02 2.13 11.98
CA GLY A 210 12.49 3.23 12.78
C GLY A 210 12.07 4.47 11.97
N GLN A 211 11.88 4.34 10.66
CA GLN A 211 11.52 5.47 9.78
C GLN A 211 10.27 6.25 10.21
N HIS A 212 9.19 5.57 10.62
CA HIS A 212 7.97 6.26 11.06
C HIS A 212 8.21 7.02 12.37
N LYS A 213 9.10 6.52 13.24
CA LYS A 213 9.48 7.22 14.47
C LYS A 213 10.31 8.46 14.15
N ALA A 214 11.28 8.32 13.25
CA ALA A 214 12.08 9.43 12.75
C ALA A 214 11.18 10.53 12.15
N VAL A 215 10.26 10.16 11.25
CA VAL A 215 9.31 11.10 10.65
C VAL A 215 8.44 11.76 11.72
N ALA A 216 7.89 11.01 12.68
CA ALA A 216 7.04 11.59 13.73
C ALA A 216 7.79 12.65 14.55
N GLN A 217 9.05 12.38 14.91
CA GLN A 217 9.89 13.34 15.63
C GLN A 217 10.22 14.59 14.79
N ILE A 218 10.59 14.41 13.51
CA ILE A 218 10.89 15.52 12.59
C ILE A 218 9.66 16.41 12.40
N LEU A 219 8.50 15.80 12.20
CA LEU A 219 7.22 16.48 12.05
C LEU A 219 6.85 17.32 13.29
N LEU A 220 7.25 16.88 14.48
CA LEU A 220 7.09 17.59 15.74
C LEU A 220 8.21 18.62 16.00
N GLY A 221 9.13 18.81 15.06
CA GLY A 221 10.16 19.85 15.10
C GLY A 221 11.52 19.38 15.59
N SER A 222 11.72 18.09 15.84
CA SER A 222 13.05 17.59 16.23
C SER A 222 14.06 17.78 15.10
N LYS A 223 15.23 18.34 15.44
CA LYS A 223 16.35 18.57 14.51
C LYS A 223 17.48 17.55 14.65
N LYS A 224 17.41 16.71 15.67
CA LYS A 224 18.38 15.64 15.92
C LYS A 224 17.65 14.36 16.32
N LEU A 225 18.20 13.20 15.94
CA LEU A 225 17.65 11.90 16.29
C LEU A 225 18.71 11.03 16.94
N LEU A 226 18.33 10.34 18.03
CA LEU A 226 19.18 9.32 18.64
C LEU A 226 19.11 8.04 17.81
N VAL A 227 20.27 7.57 17.35
CA VAL A 227 20.41 6.47 16.38
C VAL A 227 21.41 5.45 16.91
N ARG A 228 21.10 4.17 16.70
CA ARG A 228 22.10 3.09 16.75
C ARG A 228 22.71 2.96 15.36
N LEU A 229 23.98 3.34 15.24
CA LEU A 229 24.71 3.36 13.98
C LEU A 229 25.59 2.12 13.86
N PHE A 230 25.33 1.29 12.87
CA PHE A 230 26.16 0.15 12.51
C PHE A 230 27.38 0.60 11.69
N ILE A 231 28.56 0.13 12.08
CA ILE A 231 29.86 0.46 11.48
C ILE A 231 30.32 -0.74 10.67
N ASP A 232 30.48 -0.54 9.36
CA ASP A 232 30.87 -1.59 8.39
C ASP A 232 30.08 -2.92 8.54
N PRO A 233 28.73 -2.88 8.57
CA PRO A 233 27.95 -4.08 8.82
C PRO A 233 27.87 -5.02 7.62
N ASN A 234 27.58 -6.30 7.89
CA ASN A 234 27.17 -7.22 6.85
C ASN A 234 25.74 -6.85 6.35
N ILE A 235 25.67 -6.26 5.16
CA ILE A 235 24.42 -5.74 4.58
C ILE A 235 23.39 -6.87 4.36
N ASP A 236 23.81 -8.04 3.87
CA ASP A 236 22.92 -9.16 3.62
C ASP A 236 22.27 -9.63 4.92
N ARG A 237 23.08 -9.76 5.98
CA ARG A 237 22.60 -10.14 7.31
C ARG A 237 21.64 -9.11 7.89
N LEU A 238 21.95 -7.82 7.79
CA LEU A 238 21.03 -6.77 8.26
C LEU A 238 19.73 -6.77 7.47
N THR A 239 19.80 -6.99 6.16
CA THR A 239 18.61 -7.05 5.27
C THR A 239 17.75 -8.25 5.61
N GLU A 240 18.36 -9.44 5.78
CA GLU A 240 17.66 -10.66 6.20
C GLU A 240 17.04 -10.48 7.59
N THR A 241 17.79 -9.95 8.55
CA THR A 241 17.31 -9.72 9.92
C THR A 241 16.14 -8.75 9.95
N ASN A 242 16.22 -7.63 9.22
CA ASN A 242 15.15 -6.65 9.10
C ASN A 242 13.91 -7.26 8.41
N THR A 243 14.11 -8.07 7.37
CA THR A 243 13.04 -8.78 6.67
C THR A 243 12.34 -9.80 7.56
N ASN A 244 13.10 -10.56 8.35
CA ASN A 244 12.59 -11.56 9.29
C ASN A 244 11.85 -10.91 10.47
N ALA A 245 12.40 -9.82 11.02
CA ALA A 245 11.78 -9.04 12.10
C ALA A 245 10.39 -8.51 11.69
N GLY A 246 10.29 -8.01 10.46
CA GLY A 246 9.02 -7.56 9.91
C GLY A 246 8.15 -8.68 9.32
N SER A 247 8.55 -9.95 9.33
CA SER A 247 7.72 -11.03 8.79
C SER A 247 7.42 -12.11 9.84
N SER A 248 8.32 -13.07 10.02
CA SER A 248 8.14 -14.27 10.84
C SER A 248 8.17 -13.99 12.35
N LEU A 249 8.92 -12.98 12.81
CA LEU A 249 9.18 -12.70 14.22
C LEU A 249 8.19 -11.70 14.88
N ARG A 250 7.11 -11.32 14.19
CA ARG A 250 5.94 -10.57 14.70
C ARG A 250 6.25 -9.39 15.64
N GLN A 251 6.95 -8.37 15.16
CA GLN A 251 6.86 -7.04 15.80
C GLN A 251 6.07 -6.01 14.97
N ILE A 252 6.14 -6.04 13.63
CA ILE A 252 5.19 -5.36 12.72
C ILE A 252 5.19 -6.19 11.42
N ALA A 253 4.10 -6.87 11.06
CA ALA A 253 4.04 -7.64 9.82
C ALA A 253 4.17 -6.71 8.59
N PHE A 254 5.10 -6.98 7.68
CA PHE A 254 5.13 -6.43 6.34
C PHE A 254 3.84 -6.84 5.65
N ASP A 255 3.18 -5.89 5.02
CA ASP A 255 2.06 -6.21 4.14
C ASP A 255 2.57 -7.14 3.03
N LYS A 256 1.73 -8.09 2.61
CA LYS A 256 2.10 -9.09 1.60
C LYS A 256 2.63 -8.45 0.31
N SER A 257 2.17 -7.25 -0.05
CA SER A 257 2.63 -6.47 -1.20
C SER A 257 4.11 -6.12 -1.10
N ILE A 258 4.56 -5.66 0.07
CA ILE A 258 5.96 -5.34 0.36
C ILE A 258 6.82 -6.60 0.36
N MET A 259 6.34 -7.70 0.96
CA MET A 259 7.07 -8.98 0.92
C MET A 259 7.30 -9.46 -0.52
N ARG A 260 6.34 -9.23 -1.44
CA ARG A 260 6.52 -9.57 -2.85
C ARG A 260 7.54 -8.69 -3.55
N GLN A 261 7.54 -7.39 -3.27
CA GLN A 261 8.55 -6.49 -3.80
C GLN A 261 9.95 -6.92 -3.34
N LEU A 262 10.12 -7.24 -2.06
CA LEU A 262 11.39 -7.74 -1.54
C LEU A 262 11.81 -9.05 -2.22
N ASN A 263 10.89 -10.02 -2.36
CA ASN A 263 11.17 -11.27 -3.06
C ASN A 263 11.50 -11.06 -4.55
N ASN A 264 10.91 -10.06 -5.20
CA ASN A 264 11.25 -9.67 -6.57
C ASN A 264 12.68 -9.11 -6.65
N THR A 265 13.08 -8.24 -5.72
CA THR A 265 14.47 -7.75 -5.64
C THR A 265 15.44 -8.92 -5.41
N LEU A 266 15.12 -9.81 -4.46
CA LEU A 266 15.93 -10.99 -4.18
C LEU A 266 16.02 -11.91 -5.40
N TYR A 267 14.97 -12.04 -6.22
CA TYR A 267 15.03 -12.79 -7.46
C TYR A 267 16.10 -12.24 -8.41
N PHE A 268 16.07 -10.94 -8.71
CA PHE A 268 17.04 -10.32 -9.62
C PHE A 268 18.48 -10.40 -9.11
N GLU A 269 18.71 -10.25 -7.81
CA GLU A 269 20.05 -10.42 -7.24
C GLU A 269 20.56 -11.86 -7.40
N ARG A 270 19.67 -12.87 -7.32
CA ARG A 270 20.03 -14.27 -7.54
C ARG A 270 20.32 -14.58 -9.00
N VAL A 271 19.59 -13.95 -9.92
CA VAL A 271 19.87 -14.00 -11.36
C VAL A 271 21.25 -13.40 -11.65
N ARG A 272 21.55 -12.20 -11.11
CA ARG A 272 22.85 -11.54 -11.27
C ARG A 272 23.99 -12.40 -10.69
N LYS A 273 23.80 -12.95 -9.49
CA LYS A 273 24.78 -13.85 -8.88
C LYS A 273 25.06 -15.07 -9.75
N TYR A 274 24.02 -15.71 -10.28
CA TYR A 274 24.18 -16.84 -11.19
C TYR A 274 24.96 -16.44 -12.45
N GLN A 275 24.67 -15.28 -13.05
CA GLN A 275 25.41 -14.76 -14.20
C GLN A 275 26.89 -14.54 -13.87
N THR A 276 27.19 -13.87 -12.76
CA THR A 276 28.58 -13.62 -12.32
C THR A 276 29.34 -14.91 -12.07
N ASP A 277 28.75 -15.86 -11.33
CA ASP A 277 29.37 -17.13 -10.98
C ASP A 277 29.65 -18.00 -12.22
N HIS A 278 28.86 -17.84 -13.29
CA HIS A 278 29.02 -18.54 -14.57
C HIS A 278 29.72 -17.71 -15.65
N THR A 279 30.25 -16.52 -15.30
CA THR A 279 30.92 -15.61 -16.25
C THR A 279 30.06 -15.22 -17.45
N LEU A 280 28.75 -15.09 -17.24
CA LEU A 280 27.79 -14.61 -18.23
C LEU A 280 27.73 -13.07 -18.21
N GLN A 281 27.40 -12.48 -19.36
CA GLN A 281 27.10 -11.04 -19.43
C GLN A 281 25.79 -10.71 -18.69
N GLU A 282 25.65 -9.49 -18.19
CA GLU A 282 24.47 -9.07 -17.40
C GLU A 282 23.14 -9.18 -18.17
N ASP A 283 23.19 -9.06 -19.49
CA ASP A 283 22.06 -9.18 -20.41
C ASP A 283 21.86 -10.62 -20.97
N CYS A 284 22.74 -11.55 -20.62
CA CYS A 284 22.62 -12.94 -21.04
C CYS A 284 21.66 -13.69 -20.12
N PHE A 285 20.52 -14.12 -20.66
CA PHE A 285 19.49 -14.88 -19.95
C PHE A 285 19.27 -16.29 -20.53
N ASP A 286 20.33 -16.88 -21.09
CA ASP A 286 20.32 -18.20 -21.74
C ASP A 286 20.39 -19.37 -20.74
N PHE A 287 19.64 -19.25 -19.66
CA PHE A 287 19.45 -20.28 -18.63
C PHE A 287 18.00 -20.25 -18.15
N SER A 288 17.55 -21.37 -17.59
CA SER A 288 16.17 -21.59 -17.17
C SER A 288 15.95 -21.33 -15.67
N GLU A 289 14.69 -21.18 -15.29
CA GLU A 289 14.28 -21.11 -13.88
C GLU A 289 14.65 -22.40 -13.13
N GLU A 290 14.60 -23.56 -13.79
CA GLU A 290 15.00 -24.84 -13.21
C GLU A 290 16.50 -24.85 -12.85
N GLN A 291 17.36 -24.35 -13.73
CA GLN A 291 18.80 -24.24 -13.46
C GLN A 291 19.10 -23.31 -12.28
N LEU A 292 18.39 -22.18 -12.15
CA LEU A 292 18.51 -21.31 -10.97
C LEU A 292 18.10 -22.04 -9.68
N VAL A 293 16.99 -22.77 -9.71
CA VAL A 293 16.50 -23.53 -8.54
C VAL A 293 17.47 -24.63 -8.14
N GLU A 294 18.08 -25.31 -9.11
CA GLU A 294 19.06 -26.37 -8.85
C GLU A 294 20.39 -25.81 -8.35
N TYR A 295 20.87 -24.69 -8.91
CA TYR A 295 22.12 -24.05 -8.51
C TYR A 295 22.12 -23.61 -7.05
N PHE A 296 21.04 -22.94 -6.60
CA PHE A 296 20.91 -22.48 -5.21
C PHE A 296 20.31 -23.54 -4.27
N LYS A 297 20.21 -24.80 -4.71
CA LYS A 297 19.66 -25.88 -3.90
C LYS A 297 20.57 -26.18 -2.71
N GLY A 298 20.01 -26.12 -1.50
CA GLY A 298 20.76 -26.35 -0.27
C GLY A 298 21.26 -25.06 0.39
N GLU A 299 21.15 -23.92 -0.27
CA GLU A 299 21.13 -22.63 0.42
C GLU A 299 19.76 -22.48 1.14
N ASN A 300 19.70 -21.77 2.27
CA ASN A 300 18.44 -21.43 2.96
C ASN A 300 17.60 -20.39 2.16
N VAL A 301 17.51 -20.56 0.84
CA VAL A 301 16.98 -19.59 -0.12
C VAL A 301 15.81 -20.21 -0.88
N ASN A 302 14.67 -19.51 -0.93
CA ASN A 302 13.47 -20.00 -1.58
C ASN A 302 13.30 -19.42 -2.99
N ILE A 303 14.19 -19.82 -3.92
CA ILE A 303 14.19 -19.34 -5.31
C ILE A 303 12.83 -19.56 -6.00
N LYS A 304 12.19 -20.70 -5.78
CA LYS A 304 10.85 -20.98 -6.33
C LYS A 304 9.84 -19.92 -5.93
N LYS A 305 9.84 -19.51 -4.66
CA LYS A 305 8.99 -18.42 -4.17
C LYS A 305 9.35 -17.09 -4.81
N TYR A 306 10.64 -16.79 -4.97
CA TYR A 306 11.10 -15.53 -5.56
C TYR A 306 10.67 -15.37 -7.01
N ILE A 307 10.79 -16.43 -7.83
CA ILE A 307 10.30 -16.45 -9.22
C ILE A 307 8.80 -16.14 -9.26
N ILE A 308 8.00 -16.88 -8.50
CA ILE A 308 6.53 -16.71 -8.51
C ILE A 308 6.12 -15.33 -7.99
N ASP A 309 6.76 -14.85 -6.92
CA ASP A 309 6.47 -13.51 -6.39
C ASP A 309 6.94 -12.40 -7.33
N SER A 310 8.02 -12.61 -8.11
CA SER A 310 8.45 -11.69 -9.17
C SER A 310 7.38 -11.57 -10.27
N ILE A 311 6.84 -12.69 -10.76
CA ILE A 311 5.76 -12.68 -11.77
C ILE A 311 4.53 -11.96 -11.23
N LYS A 312 4.11 -12.29 -10.01
CA LYS A 312 2.98 -11.63 -9.33
C LYS A 312 3.22 -10.14 -9.15
N HIS A 313 4.44 -9.74 -8.80
CA HIS A 313 4.83 -8.34 -8.66
C HIS A 313 4.75 -7.61 -10.01
N SER A 314 5.31 -8.19 -11.08
CA SER A 314 5.27 -7.62 -12.42
C SER A 314 3.85 -7.39 -12.95
N ILE A 315 2.92 -8.32 -12.70
CA ILE A 315 1.50 -8.14 -13.04
C ILE A 315 0.86 -7.04 -12.18
N THR A 316 1.08 -7.07 -10.88
CA THR A 316 0.46 -6.14 -9.92
C THR A 316 0.88 -4.70 -10.19
N TYR A 317 2.17 -4.47 -10.43
CA TYR A 317 2.77 -3.14 -10.56
C TYR A 317 3.01 -2.72 -12.01
N SER A 318 2.58 -3.51 -13.00
CA SER A 318 2.60 -3.10 -14.40
C SER A 318 1.95 -1.73 -14.59
N LYS A 319 2.58 -0.87 -15.39
CA LYS A 319 2.08 0.48 -15.70
C LYS A 319 0.73 0.44 -16.42
N ASP A 320 0.48 -0.65 -17.17
CA ASP A 320 -0.73 -0.81 -17.95
C ASP A 320 -1.88 -1.44 -17.16
N ASN A 321 -1.65 -1.87 -15.91
CA ASN A 321 -2.68 -2.53 -15.10
C ASN A 321 -3.67 -1.51 -14.53
N LYS A 322 -4.78 -1.31 -15.23
CA LYS A 322 -5.90 -0.42 -14.84
C LYS A 322 -6.64 -0.89 -13.58
N LEU A 323 -6.58 -2.17 -13.24
CA LEU A 323 -7.24 -2.68 -12.02
C LEU A 323 -6.50 -2.22 -10.76
N LYS A 324 -5.21 -1.87 -10.87
CA LYS A 324 -4.35 -1.43 -9.77
C LYS A 324 -4.98 -0.28 -8.95
N ASP A 325 -5.66 0.65 -9.62
CA ASP A 325 -6.30 1.81 -9.00
C ASP A 325 -7.50 1.45 -8.10
N TYR A 326 -7.99 0.21 -8.20
CA TYR A 326 -9.09 -0.32 -7.42
C TYR A 326 -8.65 -1.33 -6.34
N ILE A 327 -7.33 -1.44 -6.11
CA ILE A 327 -6.74 -2.34 -5.11
C ILE A 327 -6.23 -1.52 -3.91
N ASP A 328 -6.76 -1.83 -2.72
CA ASP A 328 -6.21 -1.36 -1.44
C ASP A 328 -5.00 -2.20 -1.02
N PHE A 329 -3.81 -1.63 -1.22
CA PHE A 329 -2.53 -2.24 -0.86
C PHE A 329 -2.25 -2.27 0.64
N GLU A 330 -2.88 -1.41 1.44
CA GLU A 330 -2.69 -1.34 2.90
C GLU A 330 -3.68 -2.23 3.67
N GLY A 331 -4.74 -2.69 3.01
CA GLY A 331 -5.78 -3.56 3.58
C GLY A 331 -6.61 -2.93 4.71
N LYS A 332 -6.52 -1.61 4.87
CA LYS A 332 -7.19 -0.82 5.92
C LYS A 332 -8.02 0.33 5.34
N ALA A 333 -7.86 0.65 4.06
CA ALA A 333 -8.59 1.71 3.42
C ALA A 333 -10.02 1.24 3.12
N LYS A 334 -10.98 2.14 3.31
CA LYS A 334 -12.39 1.89 3.02
C LYS A 334 -12.83 2.52 1.69
N GLY A 335 -11.88 3.04 0.92
CA GLY A 335 -12.14 3.74 -0.34
C GLY A 335 -12.17 2.83 -1.57
N LEU A 336 -11.48 1.69 -1.55
CA LEU A 336 -11.32 0.82 -2.71
C LEU A 336 -12.03 -0.53 -2.53
N PRO A 337 -12.49 -1.15 -3.63
CA PRO A 337 -13.36 -2.32 -3.57
C PRO A 337 -12.61 -3.64 -3.33
N ILE A 338 -11.35 -3.73 -3.71
CA ILE A 338 -10.56 -4.96 -3.62
C ILE A 338 -9.41 -4.74 -2.63
N SER A 339 -9.30 -5.56 -1.59
CA SER A 339 -8.06 -5.57 -0.79
C SER A 339 -6.96 -6.33 -1.53
N TYR A 340 -5.69 -5.98 -1.33
CA TYR A 340 -4.57 -6.72 -1.91
C TYR A 340 -4.57 -8.20 -1.50
N SER A 341 -5.01 -8.51 -0.27
CA SER A 341 -5.21 -9.90 0.16
C SER A 341 -6.23 -10.64 -0.70
N ALA A 342 -7.36 -10.00 -1.01
CA ALA A 342 -8.39 -10.59 -1.87
C ALA A 342 -7.85 -10.75 -3.29
N PHE A 343 -7.19 -9.73 -3.85
CA PHE A 343 -6.55 -9.79 -5.16
C PHE A 343 -5.54 -10.96 -5.27
N ASP A 344 -4.71 -11.15 -4.24
CA ASP A 344 -3.74 -12.24 -4.15
C ASP A 344 -4.41 -13.62 -4.15
N LYS A 345 -5.36 -13.85 -3.23
CA LYS A 345 -6.02 -15.16 -3.09
C LYS A 345 -6.94 -15.51 -4.26
N THR A 346 -7.34 -14.52 -5.05
CA THR A 346 -8.24 -14.69 -6.19
C THR A 346 -7.46 -14.60 -7.49
N PHE A 347 -7.39 -13.44 -8.15
CA PHE A 347 -6.75 -13.27 -9.47
C PHE A 347 -5.37 -13.93 -9.59
N LEU A 348 -4.46 -13.62 -8.66
CA LEU A 348 -3.09 -14.11 -8.75
C LEU A 348 -2.96 -15.59 -8.40
N SER A 349 -3.83 -16.14 -7.54
CA SER A 349 -3.77 -17.56 -7.17
C SER A 349 -4.58 -18.45 -8.12
N VAL A 350 -5.60 -17.90 -8.79
CA VAL A 350 -6.42 -18.63 -9.77
C VAL A 350 -5.69 -18.76 -11.11
N PHE A 351 -4.94 -17.74 -11.54
CA PHE A 351 -4.33 -17.71 -12.87
C PHE A 351 -2.82 -17.98 -12.90
N ILE A 352 -2.12 -17.95 -11.76
CA ILE A 352 -0.67 -18.22 -11.70
C ILE A 352 -0.45 -19.48 -10.87
N ASP A 353 0.13 -20.50 -11.48
CA ASP A 353 0.50 -21.73 -10.77
C ASP A 353 1.76 -21.51 -9.93
N SER A 354 1.58 -21.55 -8.61
CA SER A 354 2.67 -21.39 -7.63
C SER A 354 3.73 -22.50 -7.66
N LYS A 355 3.49 -23.60 -8.37
CA LYS A 355 4.43 -24.72 -8.51
C LYS A 355 5.14 -24.74 -9.86
N LEU A 356 4.73 -23.90 -10.81
CA LEU A 356 5.25 -23.92 -12.17
C LEU A 356 6.63 -23.25 -12.23
N ILE A 357 7.63 -24.05 -12.60
CA ILE A 357 9.00 -23.63 -12.88
C ILE A 357 9.33 -24.05 -14.31
N LEU A 358 9.83 -23.11 -15.12
CA LEU A 358 10.11 -23.34 -16.53
C LEU A 358 11.51 -23.93 -16.74
N LYS A 359 11.58 -24.90 -17.66
CA LYS A 359 12.83 -25.51 -18.15
C LYS A 359 13.40 -24.80 -19.37
N THR A 360 12.60 -23.95 -20.01
CA THR A 360 13.03 -23.10 -21.12
C THR A 360 13.91 -21.97 -20.59
N ASN A 361 14.85 -21.50 -21.41
CA ASN A 361 15.65 -20.33 -21.08
C ASN A 361 14.77 -19.12 -20.78
N ILE A 362 15.22 -18.25 -19.88
CA ILE A 362 14.52 -17.01 -19.53
C ILE A 362 14.40 -16.10 -20.76
N SER A 363 15.42 -16.07 -21.63
CA SER A 363 15.43 -15.35 -22.92
C SER A 363 14.56 -16.00 -24.01
N TYR A 364 14.01 -17.21 -23.79
CA TYR A 364 13.39 -18.01 -24.86
C TYR A 364 12.32 -17.22 -25.60
N LYS A 365 12.54 -16.96 -26.90
CA LYS A 365 11.65 -16.22 -27.81
C LYS A 365 11.23 -14.82 -27.33
N SER A 366 12.04 -14.18 -26.49
CA SER A 366 11.78 -12.80 -26.04
C SER A 366 11.77 -11.83 -27.23
N ASP A 367 12.72 -11.95 -28.17
CA ASP A 367 12.78 -11.10 -29.37
C ASP A 367 11.57 -11.25 -30.32
N GLU A 368 10.88 -12.40 -30.27
CA GLU A 368 9.66 -12.66 -31.03
C GLU A 368 8.39 -12.16 -30.30
N GLY A 369 8.51 -11.72 -29.05
CA GLY A 369 7.38 -11.42 -28.16
C GLY A 369 6.57 -12.67 -27.76
N LEU A 370 7.18 -13.85 -27.86
CA LEU A 370 6.55 -15.14 -27.61
C LEU A 370 7.12 -15.85 -26.37
N ASN A 371 7.83 -15.10 -25.52
CA ASN A 371 8.33 -15.64 -24.26
C ASN A 371 7.16 -16.05 -23.35
N PRO A 372 7.16 -17.29 -22.81
CA PRO A 372 6.06 -17.79 -21.98
C PRO A 372 5.72 -16.91 -20.77
N ARG A 373 6.71 -16.35 -20.06
CA ARG A 373 6.48 -15.50 -18.88
C ARG A 373 6.04 -14.09 -19.26
N GLU A 374 6.60 -13.53 -20.34
CA GLU A 374 6.15 -12.24 -20.84
C GLU A 374 4.71 -12.30 -21.34
N LEU A 375 4.34 -13.38 -22.04
CA LEU A 375 2.95 -13.66 -22.43
C LEU A 375 2.06 -13.86 -21.20
N GLU A 376 2.51 -14.59 -20.18
CA GLU A 376 1.75 -14.78 -18.94
C GLU A 376 1.45 -13.44 -18.26
N ILE A 377 2.47 -12.59 -18.10
CA ILE A 377 2.33 -11.27 -17.49
C ILE A 377 1.42 -10.37 -18.32
N SER A 378 1.72 -10.20 -19.60
CA SER A 378 1.01 -9.26 -20.48
C SER A 378 -0.45 -9.64 -20.68
N GLN A 379 -0.76 -10.94 -20.82
CA GLN A 379 -2.13 -11.40 -21.01
C GLN A 379 -2.93 -11.36 -19.72
N ILE A 380 -2.34 -11.65 -18.55
CA ILE A 380 -3.02 -11.44 -17.28
C ILE A 380 -3.29 -9.94 -17.08
N VAL A 381 -2.34 -9.05 -17.40
CA VAL A 381 -2.58 -7.59 -17.35
C VAL A 381 -3.71 -7.17 -18.30
N ARG A 382 -3.76 -7.71 -19.53
CA ARG A 382 -4.90 -7.48 -20.45
C ARG A 382 -6.22 -7.95 -19.86
N LEU A 383 -6.25 -9.11 -19.21
CA LEU A 383 -7.44 -9.59 -18.50
C LEU A 383 -7.86 -8.65 -17.38
N LEU A 384 -6.93 -8.21 -16.52
CA LEU A 384 -7.21 -7.26 -15.44
C LEU A 384 -7.75 -5.94 -15.98
N ASN A 385 -7.27 -5.49 -17.15
CA ASN A 385 -7.78 -4.29 -17.82
C ASN A 385 -9.21 -4.44 -18.32
N ILE A 386 -9.57 -5.58 -18.91
CA ILE A 386 -10.96 -5.85 -19.30
C ILE A 386 -11.85 -5.85 -18.06
N ILE A 387 -11.42 -6.46 -16.96
CA ILE A 387 -12.17 -6.45 -15.71
C ILE A 387 -12.34 -5.02 -15.17
N ALA A 388 -11.27 -4.21 -15.20
CA ALA A 388 -11.30 -2.80 -14.82
C ALA A 388 -12.34 -2.03 -15.64
N GLU A 389 -12.29 -2.15 -16.97
CA GLU A 389 -13.19 -1.51 -17.90
C GLU A 389 -14.65 -1.92 -17.69
N GLU A 390 -14.91 -3.21 -17.53
CA GLU A 390 -16.27 -3.71 -17.43
C GLU A 390 -16.91 -3.46 -16.06
N ILE A 391 -16.16 -3.53 -14.97
CA ILE A 391 -16.71 -3.51 -13.61
C ILE A 391 -16.51 -2.16 -12.91
N TYR A 392 -15.36 -1.51 -13.06
CA TYR A 392 -14.95 -0.42 -12.17
C TYR A 392 -14.84 0.95 -12.82
N ILE A 393 -14.27 1.04 -14.03
CA ILE A 393 -14.05 2.32 -14.71
C ILE A 393 -15.39 2.99 -14.99
N ASN A 394 -15.53 4.25 -14.53
CA ASN A 394 -16.74 5.06 -14.58
C ASN A 394 -17.98 4.43 -13.91
N LYS A 395 -17.77 3.41 -13.05
CA LYS A 395 -18.84 2.63 -12.40
C LYS A 395 -18.68 2.61 -10.88
N PHE A 396 -17.45 2.48 -10.40
CA PHE A 396 -17.11 2.59 -8.99
C PHE A 396 -16.64 4.00 -8.66
N ASN A 397 -17.11 4.55 -7.53
CA ASN A 397 -16.76 5.89 -7.05
C ASN A 397 -15.98 5.78 -5.73
N PRO A 398 -14.66 6.07 -5.73
CA PRO A 398 -13.83 6.00 -4.53
C PRO A 398 -14.28 6.93 -3.38
N GLU A 399 -14.98 8.02 -3.66
CA GLU A 399 -15.46 8.94 -2.61
C GLU A 399 -16.59 8.32 -1.77
N ILE A 400 -17.44 7.50 -2.40
CA ILE A 400 -18.45 6.71 -1.69
C ILE A 400 -17.76 5.56 -0.92
N GLY A 401 -16.79 4.92 -1.57
CA GLY A 401 -16.01 3.81 -1.04
C GLY A 401 -16.86 2.58 -0.73
N VAL A 402 -16.35 1.68 0.10
CA VAL A 402 -17.00 0.40 0.46
C VAL A 402 -17.53 0.35 1.89
N TYR A 403 -17.47 1.47 2.61
CA TYR A 403 -17.80 1.46 4.03
C TYR A 403 -19.29 1.27 4.30
N ARG A 404 -19.63 0.10 4.87
CA ARG A 404 -20.98 -0.24 5.36
C ARG A 404 -22.06 -0.08 4.28
N ILE A 405 -21.74 -0.35 3.02
CA ILE A 405 -22.67 -0.20 1.89
C ILE A 405 -23.99 -0.95 2.13
N GLU A 406 -23.94 -2.23 2.49
CA GLU A 406 -25.17 -3.02 2.74
C GLU A 406 -25.98 -2.46 3.92
N GLN A 407 -25.31 -1.98 4.98
CA GLN A 407 -26.01 -1.37 6.12
C GLN A 407 -26.67 -0.05 5.75
N LYS A 408 -26.01 0.78 4.93
CA LYS A 408 -26.59 2.02 4.42
C LYS A 408 -27.86 1.75 3.62
N ILE A 409 -27.89 0.67 2.83
CA ILE A 409 -29.09 0.24 2.10
C ILE A 409 -30.19 -0.20 3.07
N ILE A 410 -29.86 -1.02 4.08
CA ILE A 410 -30.82 -1.47 5.11
C ILE A 410 -31.42 -0.27 5.87
N ASP A 411 -30.58 0.70 6.21
CA ASP A 411 -30.96 1.91 6.97
C ASP A 411 -31.65 2.97 6.09
N LYS A 412 -31.83 2.72 4.77
CA LYS A 412 -32.36 3.67 3.78
C LYS A 412 -31.56 4.98 3.69
N LYS A 413 -30.24 4.88 3.80
CA LYS A 413 -29.24 5.96 3.73
C LYS A 413 -28.29 5.75 2.53
N ASP A 414 -28.84 5.34 1.40
CA ASP A 414 -28.12 4.93 0.19
C ASP A 414 -28.33 5.89 -1.00
N ILE A 415 -28.78 7.13 -0.76
CA ILE A 415 -29.06 8.15 -1.80
C ILE A 415 -27.89 8.32 -2.77
N ASP A 416 -26.66 8.29 -2.25
CA ASP A 416 -25.46 8.50 -3.05
C ASP A 416 -24.97 7.22 -3.75
N ILE A 417 -25.54 6.04 -3.45
CA ILE A 417 -25.07 4.73 -3.95
C ILE A 417 -25.80 4.36 -5.24
N THR A 418 -25.12 4.55 -6.37
CA THR A 418 -25.63 4.15 -7.69
C THR A 418 -25.67 2.62 -7.85
N ASP A 419 -26.49 2.14 -8.79
CA ASP A 419 -26.54 0.71 -9.14
C ASP A 419 -25.18 0.20 -9.61
N ASP A 420 -24.49 0.96 -10.46
CA ASP A 420 -23.15 0.60 -10.93
C ASP A 420 -22.15 0.49 -9.78
N HIS A 421 -22.20 1.41 -8.81
CA HIS A 421 -21.33 1.35 -7.64
C HIS A 421 -21.63 0.11 -6.78
N LEU A 422 -22.91 -0.17 -6.56
CA LEU A 422 -23.35 -1.34 -5.79
C LEU A 422 -22.93 -2.65 -6.46
N VAL A 423 -23.05 -2.74 -7.78
CA VAL A 423 -22.62 -3.89 -8.58
C VAL A 423 -21.11 -4.08 -8.45
N ALA A 424 -20.33 -3.03 -8.65
CA ALA A 424 -18.88 -3.08 -8.53
C ALA A 424 -18.46 -3.54 -7.12
N TYR A 425 -19.08 -3.00 -6.07
CA TYR A 425 -18.82 -3.41 -4.69
C TYR A 425 -19.17 -4.89 -4.43
N ARG A 426 -20.35 -5.35 -4.84
CA ARG A 426 -20.80 -6.72 -4.55
C ARG A 426 -19.97 -7.76 -5.30
N ILE A 427 -19.68 -7.55 -6.58
CA ILE A 427 -18.86 -8.49 -7.37
C ILE A 427 -17.42 -8.60 -6.82
N SER A 428 -16.94 -7.58 -6.11
CA SER A 428 -15.59 -7.51 -5.54
C SER A 428 -15.38 -8.27 -4.22
N LYS A 429 -16.44 -8.75 -3.57
CA LYS A 429 -16.29 -9.51 -2.32
C LYS A 429 -15.42 -10.75 -2.57
N GLU A 430 -14.43 -11.01 -1.71
CA GLU A 430 -13.39 -12.04 -1.91
C GLU A 430 -14.00 -13.40 -2.31
N GLU A 431 -15.04 -13.82 -1.58
CA GLU A 431 -15.74 -15.09 -1.79
C GLU A 431 -16.53 -15.16 -3.10
N ILE A 432 -17.09 -14.04 -3.56
CA ILE A 432 -17.82 -13.93 -4.83
C ILE A 432 -16.84 -13.95 -5.98
N MET A 433 -15.79 -13.14 -5.84
CA MET A 433 -14.73 -12.96 -6.80
C MET A 433 -14.02 -14.26 -7.14
N TYR A 434 -13.62 -15.01 -6.11
CA TYR A 434 -13.04 -16.32 -6.28
C TYR A 434 -13.93 -17.26 -7.11
N ASN A 435 -15.22 -17.28 -6.82
CA ASN A 435 -16.15 -18.19 -7.48
C ASN A 435 -16.37 -17.83 -8.96
N TRP A 436 -16.63 -16.57 -9.32
CA TRP A 436 -16.83 -16.24 -10.73
C TRP A 436 -15.53 -16.34 -11.54
N LEU A 437 -14.36 -16.15 -10.92
CA LEU A 437 -13.07 -16.37 -11.57
C LEU A 437 -12.83 -17.84 -11.96
N ILE A 438 -13.38 -18.80 -11.20
CA ILE A 438 -13.36 -20.21 -11.59
C ILE A 438 -14.16 -20.42 -12.88
N TYR A 439 -15.34 -19.80 -13.00
CA TYR A 439 -16.14 -19.84 -14.24
C TYR A 439 -15.40 -19.17 -15.40
N LEU A 440 -14.72 -18.05 -15.16
CA LEU A 440 -13.93 -17.38 -16.19
C LEU A 440 -12.76 -18.26 -16.66
N ARG A 441 -12.08 -18.96 -15.75
CA ARG A 441 -11.07 -19.97 -16.12
C ARG A 441 -11.69 -21.06 -17.00
N LYS A 442 -12.90 -21.52 -16.69
CA LYS A 442 -13.62 -22.50 -17.51
C LYS A 442 -13.99 -21.97 -18.90
N VAL A 443 -14.30 -20.68 -19.05
CA VAL A 443 -14.48 -20.05 -20.37
C VAL A 443 -13.22 -20.19 -21.22
N ILE A 444 -12.04 -19.93 -20.64
CA ILE A 444 -10.76 -20.04 -21.32
C ILE A 444 -10.47 -21.49 -21.71
N GLU A 445 -10.59 -22.43 -20.76
CA GLU A 445 -10.38 -23.86 -21.00
C GLU A 445 -11.32 -24.39 -22.10
N ASN A 446 -12.61 -24.04 -22.02
CA ASN A 446 -13.62 -24.45 -22.99
C ASN A 446 -13.34 -23.96 -24.42
N TYR A 447 -12.73 -22.79 -24.57
CA TYR A 447 -12.33 -22.31 -25.90
C TYR A 447 -11.28 -23.21 -26.54
N PHE A 448 -10.26 -23.62 -25.80
CA PHE A 448 -9.23 -24.54 -26.30
C PHE A 448 -9.80 -25.93 -26.61
N ILE A 449 -10.67 -26.45 -25.74
CA ILE A 449 -11.36 -27.73 -25.95
C ILE A 449 -12.15 -27.71 -27.27
N ASN A 450 -12.99 -26.69 -27.48
CA ASN A 450 -13.86 -26.61 -28.66
C ASN A 450 -13.10 -26.30 -29.96
N THR A 451 -11.91 -25.69 -29.87
CA THR A 451 -11.04 -25.46 -31.03
C THR A 451 -10.11 -26.63 -31.33
N GLY A 452 -10.18 -27.72 -30.56
CA GLY A 452 -9.33 -28.90 -30.71
C GLY A 452 -7.86 -28.65 -30.38
N LYS A 453 -7.54 -27.55 -29.69
CA LYS A 453 -6.17 -27.21 -29.31
C LYS A 453 -5.82 -27.86 -27.97
N ILE A 454 -4.67 -28.53 -27.95
CA ILE A 454 -4.09 -29.05 -26.70
C ILE A 454 -3.66 -27.85 -25.84
N TYR A 455 -4.03 -27.86 -24.57
CA TYR A 455 -3.64 -26.84 -23.60
C TYR A 455 -3.22 -27.49 -22.27
N GLU A 456 -2.31 -26.83 -21.56
CA GLU A 456 -1.93 -27.19 -20.20
C GLU A 456 -2.60 -26.22 -19.22
N SER A 457 -3.38 -26.75 -18.28
CA SER A 457 -4.21 -25.92 -17.38
C SER A 457 -3.41 -25.03 -16.44
N ASN A 458 -2.15 -25.35 -16.18
CA ASN A 458 -1.21 -24.56 -15.38
C ASN A 458 -0.40 -23.55 -16.22
N LYS A 459 -0.48 -23.60 -17.55
CA LYS A 459 0.22 -22.68 -18.47
C LYS A 459 -0.75 -21.88 -19.35
N LEU A 460 -1.99 -21.70 -18.89
CA LEU A 460 -3.06 -21.10 -19.70
C LEU A 460 -2.62 -19.78 -20.35
N PHE A 461 -2.02 -18.86 -19.58
CA PHE A 461 -1.62 -17.55 -20.08
C PHE A 461 -0.22 -17.52 -20.75
N GLN A 462 0.47 -18.65 -20.87
CA GLN A 462 1.78 -18.73 -21.51
C GLN A 462 1.71 -18.86 -23.05
N PHE A 463 0.50 -18.92 -23.60
CA PHE A 463 0.25 -18.99 -25.03
C PHE A 463 -0.64 -17.83 -25.46
N GLN A 464 -0.35 -17.22 -26.61
CA GLN A 464 -1.12 -16.09 -27.11
C GLN A 464 -2.58 -16.46 -27.35
N PHE A 465 -3.49 -15.72 -26.71
CA PHE A 465 -4.93 -15.86 -26.86
C PHE A 465 -5.42 -15.19 -28.14
N PRO A 466 -6.20 -15.91 -28.97
CA PRO A 466 -6.87 -15.30 -30.12
C PRO A 466 -7.89 -14.24 -29.70
N ASP A 467 -8.16 -13.26 -30.57
CA ASP A 467 -9.11 -12.18 -30.27
C ASP A 467 -10.52 -12.68 -29.95
N GLN A 468 -10.96 -13.78 -30.57
CA GLN A 468 -12.24 -14.39 -30.24
C GLN A 468 -12.34 -14.84 -28.78
N LEU A 469 -11.23 -15.33 -28.20
CA LEU A 469 -11.21 -15.70 -26.78
C LEU A 469 -11.32 -14.47 -25.89
N TRP A 470 -10.67 -13.36 -26.25
CA TRP A 470 -10.82 -12.08 -25.55
C TRP A 470 -12.26 -11.54 -25.62
N ASN A 471 -12.93 -11.69 -26.77
CA ASN A 471 -14.35 -11.35 -26.91
C ASN A 471 -15.22 -12.20 -25.99
N ASN A 472 -14.98 -13.51 -25.92
CA ASN A 472 -15.71 -14.41 -25.01
C ASN A 472 -15.51 -14.01 -23.53
N ILE A 473 -14.28 -13.67 -23.14
CA ILE A 473 -13.95 -13.17 -21.79
C ILE A 473 -14.75 -11.90 -21.48
N ARG A 474 -14.77 -10.93 -22.40
CA ARG A 474 -15.49 -9.67 -22.21
C ARG A 474 -17.01 -9.90 -22.12
N ASN A 475 -17.57 -10.73 -23.00
CA ASN A 475 -19.00 -11.08 -22.96
C ASN A 475 -19.39 -11.76 -21.64
N PHE A 476 -18.55 -12.68 -21.15
CA PHE A 476 -18.76 -13.29 -19.84
C PHE A 476 -18.85 -12.25 -18.73
N LEU A 477 -17.94 -11.28 -18.71
CA LEU A 477 -17.93 -10.21 -17.69
C LEU A 477 -19.13 -9.28 -17.81
N ILE A 478 -19.53 -8.90 -19.02
CA ILE A 478 -20.73 -8.09 -19.27
C ILE A 478 -21.98 -8.80 -18.73
N ASN A 479 -22.16 -10.06 -19.11
CA ASN A 479 -23.33 -10.81 -18.69
C ASN A 479 -23.32 -11.14 -17.20
N LEU A 480 -22.15 -11.38 -16.62
CA LEU A 480 -21.98 -11.53 -15.17
C LEU A 480 -22.40 -10.24 -14.46
N LYS A 481 -21.91 -9.07 -14.90
CA LYS A 481 -22.26 -7.76 -14.34
C LYS A 481 -23.77 -7.48 -14.43
N ASN A 482 -24.41 -7.93 -15.51
CA ASN A 482 -25.83 -7.68 -15.76
C ASN A 482 -26.78 -8.58 -14.98
N LEU A 483 -26.27 -9.54 -14.18
CA LEU A 483 -27.14 -10.38 -13.37
C LEU A 483 -27.96 -9.53 -12.37
N PRO A 484 -29.29 -9.74 -12.26
CA PRO A 484 -30.17 -8.88 -11.46
C PRO A 484 -29.83 -8.81 -9.97
N LEU A 485 -29.22 -9.86 -9.39
CA LEU A 485 -28.93 -9.92 -7.95
C LEU A 485 -28.04 -8.77 -7.47
N TRP A 486 -27.16 -8.25 -8.34
CA TRP A 486 -26.18 -7.26 -7.94
C TRP A 486 -26.81 -5.92 -7.58
N LYS A 487 -27.85 -5.51 -8.32
CA LYS A 487 -28.58 -4.26 -8.09
C LYS A 487 -29.76 -4.39 -7.13
N ASP A 488 -30.16 -5.61 -6.79
CA ASP A 488 -31.30 -5.84 -5.89
C ASP A 488 -30.97 -5.44 -4.44
N ARG A 489 -31.51 -4.29 -4.02
CA ARG A 489 -31.33 -3.74 -2.67
C ARG A 489 -32.06 -4.55 -1.60
N SER A 490 -33.12 -5.28 -1.95
CA SER A 490 -33.85 -6.12 -1.00
C SER A 490 -32.99 -7.26 -0.46
N MET A 491 -31.97 -7.67 -1.22
CA MET A 491 -31.01 -8.72 -0.85
C MET A 491 -29.94 -8.26 0.15
N ALA A 492 -29.89 -6.97 0.51
CA ALA A 492 -28.87 -6.42 1.41
C ALA A 492 -28.95 -7.02 2.83
N SER A 493 -30.16 -7.28 3.33
CA SER A 493 -30.39 -7.87 4.66
C SER A 493 -30.31 -9.39 4.69
N THR A 494 -30.34 -10.06 3.53
CA THR A 494 -30.42 -11.52 3.42
C THR A 494 -29.16 -12.12 2.79
N ILE A 495 -29.02 -12.06 1.48
CA ILE A 495 -27.94 -12.73 0.73
C ILE A 495 -26.59 -12.06 0.95
N PHE A 496 -26.58 -10.73 1.03
CA PHE A 496 -25.35 -9.95 1.17
C PHE A 496 -25.01 -9.56 2.61
N SER A 497 -25.84 -9.96 3.58
CA SER A 497 -25.60 -9.76 5.00
C SER A 497 -24.71 -10.88 5.56
N GLY A 498 -23.91 -10.56 6.58
CA GLY A 498 -23.01 -11.54 7.21
C GLY A 498 -21.74 -11.85 6.42
N LYS A 499 -20.98 -12.83 6.92
CA LYS A 499 -19.69 -13.24 6.36
C LYS A 499 -19.87 -14.58 5.67
N ASN A 500 -20.11 -14.55 4.37
CA ASN A 500 -20.32 -15.75 3.56
C ASN A 500 -18.98 -16.37 3.16
N ASN A 501 -18.93 -17.70 3.07
CA ASN A 501 -17.74 -18.43 2.67
C ASN A 501 -17.75 -18.72 1.16
N TYR A 502 -16.66 -19.32 0.67
CA TYR A 502 -16.54 -19.72 -0.73
C TYR A 502 -17.62 -20.71 -1.16
N ASP A 503 -17.96 -21.71 -0.31
CA ASP A 503 -18.94 -22.75 -0.63
C ASP A 503 -20.37 -22.20 -0.77
N TYR A 504 -20.71 -21.16 -0.03
CA TYR A 504 -22.01 -20.48 -0.11
C TYR A 504 -22.24 -19.91 -1.52
N TRP A 505 -21.28 -19.13 -2.02
CA TRP A 505 -21.39 -18.55 -3.37
C TRP A 505 -21.19 -19.57 -4.49
N LYS A 506 -20.38 -20.60 -4.25
CA LYS A 506 -20.27 -21.75 -5.16
C LYS A 506 -21.64 -22.39 -5.36
N THR A 507 -22.34 -22.69 -4.26
CA THR A 507 -23.69 -23.29 -4.28
C THR A 507 -24.68 -22.42 -5.03
N ILE A 508 -24.67 -21.10 -4.78
CA ILE A 508 -25.53 -20.15 -5.50
C ILE A 508 -25.28 -20.17 -7.00
N PHE A 509 -24.01 -20.11 -7.44
CA PHE A 509 -23.70 -20.12 -8.87
C PHE A 509 -24.01 -21.46 -9.53
N GLU A 510 -23.78 -22.59 -8.85
CA GLU A 510 -24.03 -23.94 -9.39
C GLU A 510 -25.50 -24.35 -9.38
N THR A 511 -26.29 -23.89 -8.41
CA THR A 511 -27.67 -24.38 -8.19
C THR A 511 -28.74 -23.31 -8.32
N SER A 512 -28.35 -22.04 -8.46
CA SER A 512 -29.19 -20.85 -8.39
C SER A 512 -29.77 -20.49 -7.02
N LYS A 513 -29.45 -21.28 -5.98
CA LYS A 513 -30.06 -21.20 -4.66
C LYS A 513 -29.03 -21.17 -3.53
N THR A 514 -29.44 -20.69 -2.36
CA THR A 514 -28.65 -20.83 -1.13
C THR A 514 -28.66 -22.28 -0.62
N SER A 515 -27.80 -22.60 0.36
CA SER A 515 -27.83 -23.88 1.10
C SER A 515 -29.20 -24.15 1.75
N ASP A 516 -29.93 -23.09 2.10
CA ASP A 516 -31.27 -23.16 2.68
C ASP A 516 -32.38 -23.16 1.61
N ASN A 517 -32.02 -23.44 0.34
CA ASN A 517 -32.93 -23.57 -0.80
C ASN A 517 -33.69 -22.28 -1.19
N VAL A 518 -33.17 -21.11 -0.81
CA VAL A 518 -33.72 -19.80 -1.21
C VAL A 518 -33.21 -19.45 -2.61
N GLN A 519 -34.12 -19.08 -3.52
CA GLN A 519 -33.77 -18.68 -4.89
C GLN A 519 -33.01 -17.33 -4.91
N VAL A 520 -31.84 -17.28 -5.55
CA VAL A 520 -31.00 -16.06 -5.63
C VAL A 520 -30.83 -15.55 -7.06
N ILE A 521 -30.57 -16.45 -8.02
CA ILE A 521 -30.47 -16.14 -9.45
C ILE A 521 -31.51 -16.96 -10.22
N ALA A 522 -31.94 -16.54 -11.40
CA ALA A 522 -33.06 -17.24 -12.09
C ALA A 522 -32.68 -18.66 -12.56
N LYS A 523 -31.43 -18.85 -12.95
CA LYS A 523 -30.87 -20.12 -13.41
C LYS A 523 -29.42 -20.25 -12.93
N PRO A 524 -28.89 -21.47 -12.77
CA PRO A 524 -27.47 -21.68 -12.54
C PRO A 524 -26.61 -20.98 -13.58
N LEU A 525 -25.41 -20.54 -13.18
CA LEU A 525 -24.47 -19.96 -14.13
C LEU A 525 -24.01 -21.03 -15.12
N ASN A 526 -24.22 -20.77 -16.40
CA ASN A 526 -23.70 -21.58 -17.48
C ASN A 526 -22.66 -20.76 -18.25
N PHE A 527 -21.38 -21.09 -18.07
CA PHE A 527 -20.28 -20.33 -18.71
C PHE A 527 -20.34 -20.34 -20.25
N VAL A 528 -21.02 -21.30 -20.89
CA VAL A 528 -21.22 -21.33 -22.35
C VAL A 528 -22.32 -20.38 -22.79
N GLU A 529 -23.37 -20.21 -21.99
CA GLU A 529 -24.40 -19.20 -22.26
C GLU A 529 -23.86 -17.80 -21.97
N MET A 530 -23.06 -17.65 -20.92
CA MET A 530 -22.50 -16.37 -20.47
C MET A 530 -21.56 -15.71 -21.48
N ILE A 531 -21.00 -16.45 -22.46
CA ILE A 531 -20.12 -15.88 -23.50
C ILE A 531 -20.88 -15.40 -24.74
N LYS A 532 -22.18 -15.64 -24.84
CA LYS A 532 -23.02 -15.16 -25.95
C LYS A 532 -23.30 -13.67 -25.76
N LEU A 533 -23.28 -12.90 -26.85
CA LEU A 533 -23.82 -11.54 -26.85
C LEU A 533 -25.34 -11.66 -26.63
N ASN A 534 -25.83 -11.13 -25.52
CA ASN A 534 -27.26 -10.94 -25.34
C ASN A 534 -27.62 -9.67 -26.14
N GLU A 535 -28.45 -9.84 -27.17
CA GLU A 535 -29.10 -8.73 -27.89
C GLU A 535 -30.04 -7.95 -26.97
#